data_AF-A0ABD0P321-F1
#
_entry.id   AF-A0ABD0P321-F1
#
_cell.length_a   1.000
_cell.length_b   1.000
_cell.length_c   1.000
_cell.angle_alpha   90.00
_cell.angle_beta   90.00
_cell.angle_gamma   90.00
#
_symmetry.space_group_name_H-M   'P 1'
#
loop_
_entity.id
_entity.type
_entity.pdbx_description
1 polymer ?
#
loop_
_entity_poly.entity_id
_entity_poly.type
_entity_poly.pdbx_seq_one_letter_code
_entity_poly.pdbx_strand_id
1 'polypeptide(L)' 'NMWGKYGPAGMLVEKGIPSVPTSDTSQDKYMPYVVNDITAFFTLLVGIYFPSVT' A
#
# COMPACT_ATOMS: atom_id res chain seq x y z
N ASN A 1 6.24 -11.49 -5.83
CA ASN A 1 6.50 -10.88 -4.50
C ASN A 1 7.93 -11.13 -4.01
N MET A 2 8.93 -11.10 -4.89
CA MET A 2 10.34 -11.27 -4.49
C MET A 2 10.97 -9.96 -3.98
N TRP A 3 10.29 -8.83 -4.19
CA TRP A 3 10.76 -7.49 -3.81
C TRP A 3 9.85 -6.89 -2.74
N GLY A 4 10.46 -6.19 -1.78
CA GLY A 4 9.73 -5.44 -0.77
C GLY A 4 8.97 -4.25 -1.38
N LYS A 5 7.81 -3.94 -0.79
CA LYS A 5 7.02 -2.75 -1.09
C LYS A 5 6.95 -1.90 0.17
N TYR A 6 7.68 -0.80 0.17
CA TYR A 6 7.73 0.16 1.27
C TYR A 6 7.24 1.51 0.76
N GLY A 7 6.55 2.27 1.59
CA GLY A 7 5.99 3.56 1.21
C GLY A 7 5.47 4.34 2.43
N PRO A 8 5.21 5.64 2.26
CA PRO A 8 4.61 6.48 3.28
C PRO A 8 3.14 6.10 3.53
N ALA A 9 2.62 6.50 4.69
CA ALA A 9 1.18 6.48 4.97
C ALA A 9 0.41 7.31 3.92
N GLY A 10 -0.76 6.83 3.51
CA GLY A 10 -1.60 7.47 2.49
C GLY A 10 -1.19 7.19 1.04
N MET A 11 -0.10 6.45 0.78
CA MET A 11 0.27 6.03 -0.58
C MET A 11 -0.73 5.00 -1.12
N LEU A 12 -1.17 5.16 -2.37
CA LEU A 12 -2.05 4.20 -3.04
C LEU A 12 -1.37 2.84 -3.19
N VAL A 13 -2.12 1.76 -2.93
CA VAL A 13 -1.65 0.39 -3.11
C VAL A 13 -1.80 -0.02 -4.57
N GLU A 14 -0.68 -0.02 -5.29
CA GLU A 14 -0.63 -0.35 -6.71
C GLU A 14 0.06 -1.69 -7.00
N LYS A 15 -0.38 -2.36 -8.06
CA LYS A 15 0.28 -3.55 -8.62
C LYS A 15 1.06 -3.13 -9.87
N GLY A 16 2.12 -3.85 -10.22
CA GLY A 16 2.94 -3.60 -11.42
C GLY A 16 2.23 -3.91 -12.76
N ILE A 17 0.91 -3.75 -12.82
CA ILE A 17 0.09 -3.86 -14.01
C ILE A 17 -0.21 -2.41 -14.43
N PRO A 18 -0.11 -2.06 -15.73
CA PRO A 18 -0.44 -0.71 -16.17
C PRO A 18 -1.86 -0.34 -15.72
N SER A 19 -1.99 0.81 -15.09
CA SER A 19 -3.30 1.37 -14.74
C SER A 19 -4.04 1.74 -16.02
N VAL A 20 -5.25 1.20 -16.18
CA VAL A 20 -6.12 1.56 -17.31
C VAL A 20 -6.99 2.73 -16.85
N PRO A 21 -6.96 3.89 -17.54
CA PRO A 21 -7.86 4.99 -17.21
C PRO A 21 -9.30 4.51 -17.38
N THR A 22 -10.11 4.70 -16.33
CA THR A 22 -11.54 4.40 -16.38
C THR A 22 -12.26 5.43 -17.25
N SER A 23 -13.21 4.96 -18.06
CA SER A 23 -13.97 5.78 -19.02
C SER A 23 -14.97 6.74 -18.37
N ASP A 24 -15.26 6.56 -17.07
CA ASP A 24 -16.26 7.33 -16.35
C ASP A 24 -15.63 8.57 -15.69
N THR A 25 -15.98 9.74 -16.21
CA THR A 25 -15.63 11.07 -15.66
C THR A 25 -16.30 11.36 -14.31
N SER A 26 -16.92 10.36 -13.69
CA SER A 26 -17.77 10.57 -12.53
C SER A 26 -17.22 9.83 -11.32
N GLN A 27 -16.77 10.65 -10.36
CA GLN A 27 -16.69 10.36 -8.93
C GLN A 27 -15.43 9.62 -8.42
N ASP A 28 -14.25 10.26 -8.51
CA ASP A 28 -13.05 9.92 -7.71
C ASP A 28 -13.38 9.70 -6.21
N LYS A 29 -14.40 10.40 -5.71
CA LYS A 29 -14.87 10.32 -4.32
C LYS A 29 -15.58 9.01 -3.95
N TYR A 30 -15.97 8.19 -4.93
CA TYR A 30 -16.75 6.96 -4.75
C TYR A 30 -15.96 5.70 -5.14
N MET A 31 -14.73 5.84 -5.64
CA MET A 31 -13.87 4.71 -5.93
C MET A 31 -13.19 4.23 -4.63
N PRO A 32 -13.34 2.94 -4.25
CA PRO A 32 -12.78 2.42 -3.01
C PRO A 32 -11.26 2.20 -3.16
N TYR A 33 -10.49 3.29 -3.11
CA TYR A 33 -9.04 3.23 -3.14
C TYR A 33 -8.50 2.70 -1.82
N VAL A 34 -7.52 1.80 -1.92
CA VAL A 34 -6.78 1.29 -0.77
C VAL A 34 -5.46 2.03 -0.68
N VAL A 35 -5.19 2.59 0.50
CA VAL A 35 -3.95 3.28 0.82
C VAL A 35 -3.19 2.56 1.92
N ASN A 36 -1.89 2.80 1.99
CA ASN A 36 -1.09 2.39 3.13
C ASN A 36 -1.59 3.10 4.40
N ASP A 37 -1.88 2.32 5.44
CA ASP A 37 -2.33 2.84 6.74
C ASP A 37 -1.20 3.58 7.48
N ILE A 38 0.02 3.03 7.44
CA ILE A 38 1.21 3.60 8.08
C ILE A 38 2.42 3.56 7.15
N THR A 39 3.40 4.42 7.43
CA THR A 39 4.71 4.36 6.78
C THR A 39 5.44 3.08 7.19
N ALA A 40 5.91 2.31 6.20
CA ALA A 40 6.60 1.04 6.45
C ALA A 40 8.07 1.09 5.99
N PHE A 41 8.97 0.54 6.81
CA PHE A 41 10.39 0.33 6.51
C PHE A 41 10.90 -0.89 7.30
N PHE A 42 12.06 -1.40 6.90
CA PHE A 42 12.58 -2.70 7.39
C PHE A 42 12.62 -2.82 8.92
N THR A 43 13.21 -1.84 9.62
CA THR A 43 13.37 -1.90 11.08
C THR A 43 12.03 -1.84 11.82
N LEU A 44 11.04 -1.13 11.29
CA LEU A 44 9.68 -1.13 11.84
C LEU A 44 9.04 -2.52 11.75
N LEU A 45 9.16 -3.18 10.60
CA LEU A 45 8.61 -4.53 10.40
C LEU A 45 9.27 -5.58 11.30
N VAL A 46 10.59 -5.49 11.49
CA VAL A 46 11.31 -6.35 12.45
C VAL A 46 10.78 -6.14 13.87
N GLY A 47 10.59 -4.88 14.28
CA GLY A 47 10.10 -4.53 15.61
C GLY A 47 8.70 -5.07 15.91
N ILE A 48 7.77 -4.98 14.96
CA ILE A 48 6.41 -5.50 15.15
C ILE A 48 6.33 -7.03 15.08
N TYR A 49 7.28 -7.68 14.42
CA TYR A 49 7.34 -9.15 14.36
C TYR A 49 7.97 -9.76 15.61
N PHE A 50 8.87 -9.03 16.27
CA PHE A 50 9.63 -9.51 17.44
C PHE A 50 8.79 -10.20 18.53
N PRO A 51 7.60 -9.69 18.94
CA PRO A 51 6.77 -10.36 19.95
C PRO A 51 6.23 -11.74 19.54
N SER A 52 6.29 -12.09 18.26
CA SER A 52 5.76 -13.37 17.76
C SER A 52 6.70 -14.55 18.02
N VAL A 53 7.97 -14.29 18.36
CA VAL A 53 9.01 -15.31 18.57
C VAL A 53 9.53 -15.39 20.01
N THR A 54 8.93 -14.59 20.90
CA THR A 54 9.11 -14.64 22.36
C THR A 54 7.93 -15.36 23.00
#